data_AF-A0A923TKP2-F1
#
_entry.id   AF-A0A923TKP2-F1
#
_cell.length_a   1.000
_cell.length_b   1.000
_cell.length_c   1.000
_cell.angle_alpha   90.00
_cell.angle_beta   90.00
_cell.angle_gamma   90.00
#
_symmetry.space_group_name_H-M   'P 1'
#
loop_
_entity.id
_entity.type
_entity.pdbx_description
1 polymer ?
#
loop_
_entity_poly.entity_id
_entity_poly.type
_entity_poly.pdbx_seq_one_letter_code
_entity_poly.pdbx_strand_id
1 'polypeptide(L)'
;MEHVAPPLKLIAEVKRAIESGSSVRSGVLSYVQASRDEFSKDVSKWLSWREQGFESHMLAKKQRSQYRRTLLDLLERGIRGESIYQYLLQLEIETIEACDDEISRKITKLPFLLLVRLLLMQFPAF
;
A
#
# COMPACT_ATOMS: atom_id res chain seq x y z
N MET A 1 10.60 10.23 -6.09
CA MET A 1 10.31 9.28 -4.99
C MET A 1 10.00 7.91 -5.60
N GLU A 2 11.01 7.17 -6.07
CA GLU A 2 10.81 5.99 -6.93
C GLU A 2 10.55 4.68 -6.18
N HIS A 3 10.92 4.58 -4.89
CA HIS A 3 10.81 3.35 -4.08
C HIS A 3 9.75 3.38 -2.98
N VAL A 4 8.75 4.25 -3.09
CA VAL A 4 7.67 4.35 -2.08
C VAL A 4 6.75 3.12 -2.18
N ALA A 5 6.30 2.62 -1.02
CA ALA A 5 5.37 1.51 -0.93
C ALA A 5 4.14 1.73 -1.85
N PRO A 6 3.73 0.74 -2.65
CA PRO A 6 2.56 0.84 -3.54
C PRO A 6 1.29 1.46 -2.92
N PRO A 7 0.87 1.13 -1.67
CA PRO A 7 -0.31 1.75 -1.07
C PRO A 7 -0.18 3.27 -0.85
N LEU A 8 1.01 3.76 -0.50
CA LEU A 8 1.24 5.19 -0.29
C LEU A 8 1.16 5.97 -1.63
N LYS A 9 1.60 5.36 -2.74
CA LYS A 9 1.45 5.95 -4.08
C LYS A 9 -0.04 6.12 -4.45
N LEU A 10 -0.86 5.11 -4.16
CA LEU A 10 -2.30 5.20 -4.38
C LEU A 10 -2.95 6.28 -3.50
N ILE A 11 -2.58 6.35 -2.21
CA ILE A 11 -3.07 7.39 -1.30
C ILE A 11 -2.71 8.78 -1.83
N ALA A 12 -1.48 8.99 -2.30
CA ALA A 12 -1.03 10.27 -2.84
C ALA A 12 -1.82 10.71 -4.08
N GLU A 13 -2.08 9.80 -5.03
CA GLU A 13 -2.87 10.11 -6.23
C GLU A 13 -4.34 10.40 -5.91
N VAL A 14 -4.94 9.65 -4.99
CA VAL A 14 -6.32 9.89 -4.54
C VAL A 14 -6.42 11.22 -3.78
N LYS A 15 -5.43 11.53 -2.93
CA LYS A 15 -5.35 12.78 -2.19
C LYS A 15 -5.29 13.97 -3.14
N ARG A 16 -4.40 13.93 -4.13
CA ARG A 16 -4.30 14.94 -5.19
C ARG A 16 -5.62 15.14 -5.91
N ALA A 17 -6.30 14.04 -6.26
CA ALA A 17 -7.60 14.12 -6.94
C ALA A 17 -8.66 14.80 -6.05
N ILE A 18 -8.73 14.49 -4.76
CA ILE A 18 -9.66 15.14 -3.83
C ILE A 18 -9.33 16.63 -3.68
N GLU A 19 -8.06 16.97 -3.52
CA GLU A 19 -7.59 18.35 -3.37
C GLU A 19 -7.86 19.20 -4.62
N SER A 20 -7.81 18.59 -5.81
CA SER A 20 -8.15 19.23 -7.08
C SER A 20 -9.66 19.24 -7.39
N GLY A 21 -10.52 18.83 -6.44
CA GLY A 21 -11.98 18.76 -6.62
C GLY A 21 -12.45 17.64 -7.55
N SER A 22 -11.58 16.70 -7.89
CA SER A 22 -11.90 15.52 -8.68
C SER A 22 -12.40 14.36 -7.81
N SER A 23 -13.07 13.40 -8.44
CA SER A 23 -13.61 12.24 -7.72
C SER A 23 -12.50 11.27 -7.26
N VAL A 24 -12.76 10.54 -6.17
CA VAL A 24 -11.90 9.43 -5.71
C VAL A 24 -11.65 8.42 -6.84
N ARG A 25 -12.68 8.13 -7.64
CA ARG A 25 -12.58 7.24 -8.80
C ARG A 25 -11.55 7.73 -9.81
N SER A 26 -11.54 9.03 -10.11
CA SER A 26 -10.57 9.64 -11.02
C SER A 26 -9.15 9.44 -10.50
N GLY A 27 -8.90 9.67 -9.20
CA GLY A 27 -7.59 9.44 -8.59
C GLY A 27 -7.13 7.97 -8.64
N VAL A 28 -8.04 7.02 -8.40
CA VAL A 28 -7.75 5.58 -8.54
C VAL A 28 -7.39 5.21 -9.98
N LEU A 29 -8.12 5.75 -10.97
CA LEU A 29 -7.84 5.51 -12.38
C LEU A 29 -6.47 6.08 -12.78
N SER A 30 -6.15 7.29 -12.33
CA SER A 30 -4.83 7.91 -12.54
C SER A 30 -3.71 7.03 -11.98
N TYR A 31 -3.89 6.46 -10.78
CA TYR A 31 -2.93 5.52 -10.19
C TYR A 31 -2.72 4.27 -11.04
N VAL A 32 -3.80 3.63 -11.48
CA VAL A 32 -3.75 2.39 -12.28
C VAL A 32 -3.08 2.63 -13.64
N GLN A 33 -3.26 3.81 -14.24
CA GLN A 33 -2.61 4.18 -15.48
C GLN A 33 -1.13 4.51 -15.30
N ALA A 34 -0.77 5.20 -14.20
CA ALA A 34 0.59 5.62 -13.92
C ALA A 34 1.49 4.49 -13.40
N SER A 35 0.93 3.51 -12.67
CA SER A 35 1.72 2.53 -11.91
C SER A 35 1.58 1.11 -12.49
N ARG A 36 2.72 0.42 -12.66
CA ARG A 36 2.80 -0.95 -13.23
C ARG A 36 3.14 -2.05 -12.21
N ASP A 37 2.89 -1.79 -10.94
CA ASP A 37 3.18 -2.70 -9.83
C ASP A 37 2.14 -3.82 -9.68
N GLU A 38 2.44 -4.83 -8.85
CA GLU A 38 1.49 -5.93 -8.58
C GLU A 38 0.20 -5.42 -7.92
N PHE A 39 0.30 -4.40 -7.06
CA PHE A 39 -0.85 -3.85 -6.37
C PHE A 39 -1.75 -3.04 -7.33
N SER A 40 -1.20 -2.35 -8.34
CA SER A 40 -2.05 -1.70 -9.37
C SER A 40 -2.89 -2.70 -10.17
N LYS A 41 -2.39 -3.91 -10.42
CA LYS A 41 -3.18 -4.99 -11.04
C LYS A 41 -4.35 -5.42 -10.15
N ASP A 42 -4.12 -5.51 -8.85
CA ASP A 42 -5.16 -5.87 -7.88
C ASP A 42 -6.21 -4.76 -7.74
N VAL A 43 -5.78 -3.50 -7.69
CA VAL A 43 -6.66 -2.33 -7.65
C VAL A 43 -7.50 -2.23 -8.93
N SER A 44 -6.90 -2.50 -10.10
CA SER A 44 -7.61 -2.55 -11.38
C SER A 44 -8.70 -3.63 -11.40
N LYS A 45 -8.37 -4.86 -10.96
CA LYS A 45 -9.36 -5.95 -10.83
C LYS A 45 -10.49 -5.60 -9.86
N TRP A 46 -10.15 -5.00 -8.72
CA TRP A 46 -11.11 -4.53 -7.73
C TRP A 46 -12.07 -3.49 -8.32
N LEU A 47 -11.53 -2.51 -9.06
CA LEU A 47 -12.35 -1.48 -9.70
C LEU A 47 -13.31 -2.09 -10.73
N SER A 48 -12.82 -3.00 -11.60
CA SER A 48 -13.67 -3.68 -12.59
C SER A 48 -14.75 -4.55 -11.96
N TRP A 49 -14.46 -5.27 -10.87
CA TRP A 49 -15.47 -6.07 -10.16
C TRP A 49 -16.55 -5.19 -9.54
N ARG A 50 -16.15 -4.06 -8.97
CA ARG A 50 -17.08 -3.08 -8.40
C ARG A 50 -17.98 -2.46 -9.48
N GLU A 51 -17.44 -2.18 -10.66
CA GLU A 51 -18.23 -1.69 -11.81
C GLU A 51 -19.24 -2.71 -12.32
N GLN A 52 -18.92 -4.01 -12.21
CA GLN A 52 -19.82 -5.11 -12.55
C GLN A 52 -20.86 -5.40 -11.45
N GLY A 53 -20.87 -4.65 -10.36
CA GLY A 53 -21.82 -4.81 -9.26
C GLY A 53 -21.50 -5.98 -8.31
N PHE A 54 -20.30 -6.55 -8.39
CA PHE A 54 -19.88 -7.59 -7.46
C PHE A 54 -19.46 -7.02 -6.11
N GLU A 55 -19.67 -7.82 -5.07
CA GLU A 55 -19.26 -7.61 -3.69
C GLU A 55 -17.73 -7.45 -3.60
N SER A 56 -17.26 -6.20 -3.60
CA SER A 56 -15.83 -5.84 -3.67
C SER A 56 -15.04 -6.25 -2.42
N HIS A 57 -15.75 -6.46 -1.30
CA HIS A 57 -15.19 -6.90 -0.02
C HIS A 57 -14.47 -8.27 -0.10
N MET A 58 -14.86 -9.13 -1.05
CA MET A 58 -14.23 -10.45 -1.22
C MET A 58 -12.82 -10.34 -1.79
N LEU A 59 -12.56 -9.35 -2.65
CA LEU A 59 -11.21 -9.08 -3.16
C LEU A 59 -10.33 -8.41 -2.11
N ALA A 60 -10.89 -7.52 -1.30
CA ALA A 60 -10.17 -6.92 -0.18
C ALA A 60 -9.67 -8.02 0.79
N LYS A 61 -10.50 -9.02 1.14
CA LYS A 61 -10.09 -10.15 1.99
C LYS A 61 -8.92 -10.97 1.42
N LYS A 62 -8.73 -10.99 0.10
CA LYS A 62 -7.64 -11.75 -0.56
C LYS A 62 -6.27 -11.07 -0.42
N GLN A 63 -6.22 -9.78 -0.11
CA GLN A 63 -4.96 -9.05 0.06
C GLN A 63 -4.20 -9.55 1.29
N ARG A 64 -2.87 -9.71 1.22
CA ARG A 64 -2.06 -10.21 2.35
C ARG A 64 -1.79 -9.15 3.42
N SER A 65 -1.69 -7.89 3.03
CA SER A 65 -1.38 -6.77 3.93
C SER A 65 -2.66 -6.12 4.44
N GLN A 66 -2.76 -5.94 5.77
CA GLN A 66 -3.89 -5.27 6.42
C GLN A 66 -4.10 -3.85 5.88
N TYR A 67 -3.04 -3.07 5.72
CA TYR A 67 -3.11 -1.70 5.18
C TYR A 67 -3.69 -1.64 3.76
N ARG A 68 -3.38 -2.64 2.91
CA ARG A 68 -3.98 -2.74 1.58
C ARG A 68 -5.49 -3.03 1.65
N ARG A 69 -5.93 -3.84 2.61
CA ARG A 69 -7.36 -4.13 2.82
C ARG A 69 -8.11 -2.88 3.26
N THR A 70 -7.60 -2.22 4.30
CA THR A 70 -8.18 -1.00 4.85
C THR A 70 -8.25 0.09 3.80
N LEU A 71 -7.21 0.26 2.98
CA LEU A 71 -7.21 1.23 1.90
C LEU A 71 -8.31 0.95 0.86
N LEU A 72 -8.48 -0.29 0.41
CA LEU A 72 -9.52 -0.63 -0.56
C LEU A 72 -10.94 -0.40 0.00
N ASP A 73 -11.16 -0.76 1.26
CA ASP A 73 -12.44 -0.53 1.95
C ASP A 73 -12.73 0.97 2.09
N LEU A 74 -11.72 1.76 2.44
CA LEU A 74 -11.83 3.21 2.52
C LEU A 74 -12.17 3.83 1.16
N LEU A 75 -11.48 3.39 0.10
CA LEU A 75 -11.76 3.86 -1.26
C LEU A 75 -13.18 3.47 -1.70
N GLU A 76 -13.67 2.30 -1.30
CA GLU A 76 -15.06 1.91 -1.58
C GLU A 76 -16.05 2.92 -1.00
N ARG A 77 -15.87 3.30 0.27
CA ARG A 77 -16.68 4.34 0.94
C ARG A 77 -16.56 5.69 0.24
N GLY A 78 -15.35 6.08 -0.17
CA GLY A 78 -15.10 7.31 -0.91
C GLY A 78 -15.81 7.37 -2.25
N ILE A 79 -15.86 6.26 -3.00
CA ILE A 79 -16.57 6.21 -4.29
C ILE A 79 -18.10 6.14 -4.07
N ARG A 80 -18.58 5.71 -2.89
CA ARG A 80 -19.99 5.83 -2.50
C ARG A 80 -20.40 7.25 -2.10
N GLY A 81 -19.46 8.20 -2.08
CA GLY A 81 -19.71 9.61 -1.77
C GLY A 81 -19.45 9.99 -0.32
N GLU A 82 -18.88 9.09 0.50
CA GLU A 82 -18.47 9.44 1.85
C GLU A 82 -17.19 10.29 1.86
N SER A 83 -17.09 11.21 2.82
CA SER A 83 -15.86 11.97 3.04
C SER A 83 -14.79 11.07 3.67
N ILE A 84 -13.76 10.75 2.89
CA ILE A 84 -12.67 9.85 3.30
C ILE A 84 -11.32 10.55 3.49
N TYR A 85 -11.23 11.86 3.26
CA TYR A 85 -9.95 12.58 3.22
C TYR A 85 -9.18 12.49 4.55
N GLN A 86 -9.85 12.73 5.68
CA GLN A 86 -9.21 12.65 7.00
C GLN A 86 -8.74 11.23 7.33
N TYR A 87 -9.51 10.23 6.94
CA TYR A 87 -9.14 8.83 7.13
C TYR A 87 -7.99 8.40 6.22
N LEU A 88 -7.89 8.96 5.00
CA LEU A 88 -6.74 8.75 4.12
C LEU A 88 -5.45 9.32 4.73
N LEU A 89 -5.52 10.52 5.31
CA LEU A 89 -4.37 11.13 5.99
C LEU A 89 -3.93 10.30 7.19
N GLN A 90 -4.87 9.84 8.01
CA GLN A 90 -4.54 8.99 9.14
C GLN A 90 -3.91 7.67 8.68
N LEU A 91 -4.49 7.02 7.66
CA LEU A 91 -3.95 5.78 7.11
C LEU A 91 -2.56 5.97 6.49
N GLU A 92 -2.28 7.14 5.89
CA GLU A 92 -0.96 7.51 5.38
C GLU A 92 0.08 7.53 6.50
N ILE A 93 -0.23 8.22 7.61
CA ILE A 93 0.64 8.32 8.80
C ILE A 93 0.90 6.93 9.38
N GLU A 94 -0.16 6.15 9.65
CA GLU A 94 -0.05 4.80 10.21
C GLU A 94 0.77 3.86 9.31
N THR A 95 0.62 3.98 7.99
CA THR A 95 1.39 3.17 7.04
C THR A 95 2.87 3.54 7.03
N ILE A 96 3.20 4.84 7.16
CA ILE A 96 4.59 5.32 7.24
C ILE A 96 5.22 4.84 8.55
N GLU A 97 4.56 5.05 9.68
CA GLU A 97 5.03 4.61 10.99
C GLU A 97 5.28 3.10 11.03
N ALA A 98 4.38 2.30 10.47
CA ALA A 98 4.55 0.85 10.39
C ALA A 98 5.74 0.45 9.51
N CYS A 99 6.02 1.18 8.42
CA CYS A 99 7.20 0.98 7.61
C CYS A 99 8.49 1.32 8.37
N ASP A 100 8.51 2.43 9.11
CA ASP A 100 9.67 2.85 9.90
C ASP A 100 9.97 1.87 11.05
N ASP A 101 8.93 1.33 11.68
CA ASP A 101 9.05 0.26 12.67
C ASP A 101 9.64 -1.02 12.08
N GLU A 102 9.19 -1.41 10.88
CA GLU A 102 9.70 -2.59 10.19
C GLU A 102 11.18 -2.43 9.82
N ILE A 103 11.56 -1.24 9.32
CA ILE A 103 12.94 -0.87 9.01
C ILE A 103 13.79 -0.95 10.27
N SER A 104 13.35 -0.31 11.36
CA SER A 104 14.07 -0.28 12.63
C SER A 104 14.31 -1.69 13.18
N ARG A 105 13.28 -2.55 13.17
CA ARG A 105 13.41 -3.96 13.58
C ARG A 105 14.38 -4.75 12.71
N LYS A 106 14.42 -4.50 11.39
CA LYS A 106 15.36 -5.15 10.47
C LYS A 106 16.79 -4.66 10.68
N ILE A 107 16.99 -3.35 10.88
CA ILE A 107 18.30 -2.76 11.19
C ILE A 107 18.86 -3.36 12.47
N THR A 108 18.07 -3.50 13.54
CA THR A 108 18.53 -4.09 14.81
C THR A 108 18.98 -5.56 14.65
N LYS A 109 18.40 -6.31 13.70
CA LYS A 109 18.75 -7.71 13.44
C LYS A 109 19.93 -7.87 12.47
N LEU A 110 20.26 -6.84 11.70
CA LEU A 110 21.30 -6.88 10.68
C LEU A 110 22.71 -7.19 11.26
N PRO A 111 23.15 -6.56 12.37
CA PRO A 111 24.47 -6.84 12.96
C PRO A 111 24.65 -8.30 13.34
N PHE A 112 23.60 -8.94 13.88
CA PHE A 112 23.65 -10.35 14.28
C PHE A 112 23.76 -11.29 13.06
N LEU A 113 23.04 -11.02 11.98
CA LEU A 113 23.17 -11.80 10.74
C LEU A 113 24.57 -11.65 10.11
N LEU A 114 25.13 -10.44 10.14
CA LEU A 114 26.48 -10.17 9.67
C LEU A 114 27.55 -10.85 10.54
N LEU A 115 27.38 -10.86 11.86
CA LEU A 115 28.27 -11.55 12.80
C LEU A 115 28.30 -13.07 12.55
N VAL A 116 27.15 -13.71 12.36
CA VAL A 116 27.09 -15.15 12.02
C VAL A 116 27.74 -15.42 10.66
N ARG A 117 27.49 -14.57 9.66
CA ARG A 117 28.10 -14.70 8.32
C ARG A 117 29.62 -14.56 8.40
N LEU A 118 30.13 -13.62 9.20
CA LEU A 118 31.57 -13.42 9.42
C LEU A 118 32.21 -14.59 10.15
N LEU A 119 31.58 -15.12 11.20
CA LEU A 119 32.07 -16.30 11.91
C LEU A 119 32.19 -17.51 10.97
N LEU A 120 31.20 -17.78 10.13
CA LEU A 120 31.27 -18.85 9.13
C LEU A 120 32.37 -18.63 8.09
N MET A 121 32.71 -17.38 7.77
CA MET A 121 33.81 -17.05 6.85
C MET A 121 35.20 -17.13 7.53
N GLN A 122 35.26 -17.03 8.86
CA GLN A 122 36.49 -17.12 9.66
C GLN A 122 36.92 -18.56 9.96
N PHE A 123 36.05 -19.55 9.80
CA PHE A 123 36.46 -20.95 9.82
C PHE A 123 36.96 -21.33 8.42
N PRO A 124 38.29 -21.42 8.18
CA PRO A 124 38.77 -21.99 6.93
C PRO A 124 38.26 -23.43 6.89
N ALA A 125 37.63 -23.81 5.79
CA ALA A 125 37.26 -25.21 5.56
C ALA A 125 38.53 -26.06 5.67
N PHE A 126 38.61 -26.88 6.72
CA PHE A 126 39.55 -28.01 6.77
C PHE A 126 39.05 -29.12 5.85
#